data_AF-A0A5D2HIA6-F1
#
_entry.id   AF-A0A5D2HIA6-F1
#
_cell.length_a   1.000
_cell.length_b   1.000
_cell.length_c   1.000
_cell.angle_alpha   90.00
_cell.angle_beta   90.00
_cell.angle_gamma   90.00
#
_symmetry.space_group_name_H-M   'P 1'
#
loop_
_entity.id
_entity.type
_entity.pdbx_description
1 polymer ?
#
loop_
_entity_poly.entity_id
_entity_poly.type
_entity_poly.pdbx_seq_one_letter_code
_entity_poly.pdbx_strand_id
1 'polypeptide(L)'
;MASKSFSFAFLFLFFLCTFAAAEPCDNNRFRGGKTFDSCIDLPSLNCLLHWNFHSLTQTVDVALRRNSVDQKTRWMSWAINPHSKGMVGSQALVAFQKDDGTMVAYTSSITSYATQLQKGDLSFPVNGVSSIPEGNEMIMFATLALPANTTTVNHLWQEGPLAGNFPRMHPASLL
;
A
#
# COMPACT_ATOMS: atom_id res chain seq x y z
N MET A 1 -63.56 -27.26 8.29
CA MET A 1 -62.54 -27.09 9.37
C MET A 1 -61.26 -27.76 8.89
N ALA A 2 -60.08 -27.15 8.82
CA ALA A 2 -59.59 -25.85 9.26
C ALA A 2 -58.60 -25.33 8.22
N SER A 3 -58.67 -24.04 7.89
CA SER A 3 -57.65 -23.34 7.10
C SER A 3 -56.52 -22.94 8.05
N LYS A 4 -55.27 -23.33 7.76
CA LYS A 4 -54.10 -22.87 8.51
C LYS A 4 -53.50 -21.66 7.79
N SER A 5 -53.72 -20.49 8.37
CA SER A 5 -53.07 -19.25 7.92
C SER A 5 -51.65 -19.21 8.48
N PHE A 6 -50.65 -19.08 7.61
CA PHE A 6 -49.24 -18.96 7.99
C PHE A 6 -48.85 -17.49 7.88
N SER A 7 -48.78 -16.79 9.01
CA SER A 7 -48.41 -15.38 9.06
C SER A 7 -46.90 -15.24 8.96
N PHE A 8 -46.41 -14.60 7.90
CA PHE A 8 -45.01 -14.32 7.66
C PHE A 8 -44.62 -13.05 8.45
N ALA A 9 -44.14 -13.22 9.68
CA ALA A 9 -43.55 -12.11 10.44
C ALA A 9 -42.15 -11.80 9.86
N PHE A 10 -42.10 -10.93 8.86
CA PHE A 10 -40.84 -10.43 8.30
C PHE A 10 -40.23 -9.44 9.31
N LEU A 11 -39.40 -9.94 10.21
CA LEU A 11 -38.63 -9.13 11.14
C LEU A 11 -37.57 -8.37 10.33
N PHE A 12 -37.87 -7.14 9.91
CA PHE A 12 -36.90 -6.24 9.28
C PHE A 12 -35.90 -5.80 10.35
N LEU A 13 -34.84 -6.59 10.54
CA LEU A 13 -33.67 -6.16 11.31
C LEU A 13 -32.97 -5.08 10.48
N PHE A 14 -33.26 -3.81 10.78
CA PHE A 14 -32.46 -2.69 10.31
C PHE A 14 -31.06 -2.82 10.92
N PHE A 15 -30.15 -3.48 10.20
CA PHE A 15 -28.73 -3.44 10.51
C PHE A 15 -28.22 -2.05 10.12
N LEU A 16 -28.25 -1.11 11.08
CA LEU A 16 -27.45 0.11 10.99
C LEU A 16 -25.98 -0.30 11.03
N CYS A 17 -25.38 -0.57 9.87
CA CYS A 17 -23.94 -0.65 9.72
C CYS A 17 -23.36 0.77 9.84
N THR A 18 -23.25 1.29 11.06
CA THR A 18 -22.37 2.43 11.32
C THR A 18 -20.94 1.92 11.46
N PHE A 19 -20.29 1.63 10.33
CA PHE A 19 -18.83 1.53 10.32
C PHE A 19 -18.27 2.95 10.29
N ALA A 20 -18.12 3.55 11.47
CA ALA A 20 -17.33 4.75 11.66
C ALA A 20 -16.42 4.54 12.87
N ALA A 21 -15.25 3.95 12.61
CA ALA A 21 -14.09 4.06 13.48
C ALA A 21 -12.85 4.13 12.56
N ALA A 22 -12.38 5.35 12.26
CA ALA A 22 -11.07 5.56 11.69
C ALA A 22 -10.39 6.65 12.51
N GLU A 23 -9.51 6.23 13.41
CA GLU A 23 -8.35 6.91 14.03
C GLU A 23 -7.61 5.80 14.84
N PRO A 24 -6.26 5.71 14.88
CA PRO A 24 -5.31 6.76 14.54
C PRO A 24 -4.33 6.36 13.42
N CYS A 25 -4.21 7.21 12.40
CA CYS A 25 -2.94 7.29 11.69
C CYS A 25 -2.06 8.26 12.45
N ASP A 26 -1.13 7.73 13.23
CA ASP A 26 -0.26 8.61 14.00
C ASP A 26 0.69 9.39 13.09
N ASN A 27 0.80 10.69 13.39
CA ASN A 27 1.70 11.64 12.75
C ASN A 27 1.65 11.69 11.21
N ASN A 28 0.65 12.42 10.70
CA ASN A 28 0.53 12.81 9.29
C ASN A 28 1.59 13.80 8.81
N ARG A 29 2.53 14.22 9.68
CA ARG A 29 3.63 15.11 9.33
C ARG A 29 4.91 14.32 9.16
N PHE A 30 5.55 14.53 8.03
CA PHE A 30 6.80 13.89 7.67
C PHE A 30 7.92 14.93 7.58
N ARG A 31 9.16 14.47 7.67
CA ARG A 31 10.33 15.32 7.47
C ARG A 31 10.24 16.10 6.15
N GLY A 32 10.72 17.34 6.17
CA GLY A 32 10.64 18.23 5.02
C GLY A 32 9.27 18.90 4.83
N GLY A 33 8.40 18.84 5.86
CA GLY A 33 7.13 19.57 5.88
C GLY A 33 6.03 18.93 5.04
N LYS A 34 6.21 17.67 4.59
CA LYS A 34 5.17 16.94 3.86
C LYS A 34 4.06 16.54 4.82
N THR A 35 2.81 16.77 4.44
CA THR A 35 1.63 16.43 5.23
C THR A 35 0.61 15.68 4.38
N PHE A 36 -0.09 14.73 4.98
CA PHE A 36 -1.11 13.93 4.29
C PHE A 36 -2.46 14.02 5.00
N ASP A 37 -3.53 14.19 4.23
CA ASP A 37 -4.90 14.40 4.68
C ASP A 37 -5.63 13.08 4.96
N SER A 38 -5.16 12.00 4.35
CA SER A 38 -5.77 10.68 4.46
C SER A 38 -4.72 9.61 4.68
N CYS A 39 -5.15 8.52 5.32
CA CYS A 39 -4.25 7.47 5.75
C CYS A 39 -5.01 6.21 6.18
N ILE A 40 -4.28 5.09 6.27
CA ILE A 40 -4.80 3.82 6.74
C ILE A 40 -3.66 2.95 7.30
N ASP A 41 -3.95 2.26 8.40
CA ASP A 41 -3.11 1.15 8.89
C ASP A 41 -3.32 -0.07 8.01
N LEU A 42 -2.25 -0.59 7.42
CA LEU A 42 -2.32 -1.81 6.65
C LEU A 42 -2.40 -3.00 7.62
N PRO A 43 -3.31 -3.99 7.39
CA PRO A 43 -3.57 -5.09 8.33
C PRO A 43 -2.38 -5.96 8.77
N SER A 44 -1.23 -5.83 8.11
CA SER A 44 -0.04 -6.63 8.39
C SER A 44 1.22 -5.84 8.05
N LEU A 45 2.37 -6.35 8.54
CA LEU A 45 3.71 -5.83 8.24
C LEU A 45 4.05 -4.47 8.88
N ASN A 46 3.21 -3.99 9.81
CA ASN A 46 3.39 -2.70 10.51
C ASN A 46 3.60 -1.54 9.53
N CYS A 47 2.82 -1.54 8.46
CA CYS A 47 2.84 -0.51 7.42
C CYS A 47 1.64 0.41 7.55
N LEU A 48 1.87 1.70 7.33
CA LEU A 48 0.85 2.74 7.24
C LEU A 48 0.94 3.37 5.86
N LEU A 49 -0.19 3.52 5.18
CA LEU A 49 -0.27 4.22 3.91
C LEU A 49 -0.93 5.57 4.14
N HIS A 50 -0.27 6.65 3.74
CA HIS A 50 -0.82 8.00 3.74
C HIS A 50 -0.95 8.51 2.30
N TRP A 51 -1.95 9.33 2.01
CA TRP A 51 -2.14 9.88 0.67
C TRP A 51 -2.85 11.25 0.66
N ASN A 52 -2.56 12.02 -0.39
CA ASN A 52 -3.31 13.21 -0.80
C ASN A 52 -3.78 13.02 -2.23
N PHE A 53 -5.07 13.20 -2.48
CA PHE A 53 -5.61 13.16 -3.84
C PHE A 53 -5.81 14.57 -4.39
N HIS A 54 -5.21 14.82 -5.55
CA HIS A 54 -5.28 16.10 -6.25
C HIS A 54 -6.21 15.98 -7.45
N SER A 55 -7.48 16.34 -7.27
CA SER A 55 -8.53 16.14 -8.29
C SER A 55 -8.28 16.92 -9.59
N LEU A 56 -7.63 18.09 -9.53
CA LEU A 56 -7.33 18.92 -10.71
C LEU A 56 -6.30 18.27 -11.63
N THR A 57 -5.28 17.62 -11.06
CA THR A 57 -4.20 16.97 -11.80
C THR A 57 -4.40 15.46 -11.94
N GLN A 58 -5.42 14.90 -11.30
CA GLN A 58 -5.67 13.44 -11.20
C GLN A 58 -4.44 12.68 -10.69
N THR A 59 -3.72 13.28 -9.74
CA THR A 59 -2.54 12.68 -9.11
C THR A 59 -2.81 12.34 -7.66
N VAL A 60 -2.10 11.33 -7.17
CA VAL A 60 -2.07 10.96 -5.76
C VAL A 60 -0.64 11.02 -5.25
N ASP A 61 -0.41 11.83 -4.23
CA ASP A 61 0.82 11.73 -3.44
C ASP A 61 0.63 10.59 -2.45
N VAL A 62 1.62 9.72 -2.31
CA VAL A 62 1.60 8.62 -1.35
C VAL A 62 2.83 8.64 -0.48
N ALA A 63 2.66 8.23 0.78
CA ALA A 63 3.73 7.83 1.67
C ALA A 63 3.42 6.45 2.26
N LEU A 64 4.28 5.47 2.03
CA LEU A 64 4.26 4.22 2.76
C LEU A 64 5.28 4.33 3.89
N ARG A 65 4.79 4.37 5.13
CA ARG A 65 5.60 4.28 6.34
C ARG A 65 5.61 2.84 6.80
N ARG A 66 6.78 2.32 7.13
CA ARG A 66 6.95 1.03 7.79
C ARG A 66 7.69 1.23 9.08
N ASN A 67 7.07 0.82 10.17
CA ASN A 67 7.69 0.84 11.49
C ASN A 67 8.61 -0.39 11.60
N SER A 68 9.93 -0.17 11.62
CA SER A 68 10.91 -1.26 11.66
C SER A 68 11.46 -1.39 13.06
N VAL A 69 11.16 -2.48 13.77
CA VAL A 69 11.68 -2.64 15.13
C VAL A 69 13.18 -2.96 15.12
N ASP A 70 13.74 -3.63 14.10
CA ASP A 70 15.17 -4.03 14.13
C ASP A 70 15.76 -4.58 12.80
N GLN A 71 15.20 -4.29 11.61
CA GLN A 71 15.52 -5.09 10.40
C GLN A 71 16.04 -4.27 9.20
N LYS A 72 17.36 -3.98 9.20
CA LYS A 72 18.05 -3.23 8.13
C LYS A 72 18.19 -3.99 6.80
N THR A 73 18.02 -5.30 6.78
CA THR A 73 18.29 -6.17 5.61
C THR A 73 17.03 -6.55 4.81
N ARG A 74 16.03 -5.66 4.77
CA ARG A 74 14.74 -5.93 4.13
C ARG A 74 14.36 -4.86 3.13
N TRP A 75 13.66 -5.29 2.10
CA TRP A 75 12.90 -4.40 1.23
C TRP A 75 11.45 -4.31 1.70
N MET A 76 10.82 -3.19 1.37
CA MET A 76 9.38 -2.99 1.43
C MET A 76 8.87 -2.53 0.07
N SER A 77 7.62 -2.88 -0.22
CA SER A 77 6.99 -2.50 -1.47
C SER A 77 5.51 -2.23 -1.27
N TRP A 78 5.00 -1.25 -2.02
CA TRP A 78 3.57 -1.00 -2.19
C TRP A 78 3.28 -0.88 -3.67
N ALA A 79 2.18 -1.47 -4.14
CA ALA A 79 1.89 -1.60 -5.55
C ALA A 79 0.42 -1.37 -5.85
N ILE A 80 0.12 -0.90 -7.06
CA ILE A 80 -1.22 -0.88 -7.64
C ILE A 80 -1.30 -1.96 -8.70
N ASN A 81 -2.36 -2.78 -8.67
CA ASN A 81 -2.70 -3.67 -9.77
C ASN A 81 -3.93 -3.12 -10.52
N PRO A 82 -3.77 -2.59 -11.74
CA PRO A 82 -4.88 -2.01 -12.49
C PRO A 82 -5.94 -3.03 -12.94
N HIS A 83 -5.63 -4.32 -12.93
CA HIS A 83 -6.44 -5.35 -13.60
C HIS A 83 -6.95 -6.45 -12.66
N SER A 84 -6.31 -6.67 -11.52
CA SER A 84 -6.67 -7.76 -10.61
C SER A 84 -6.35 -7.43 -9.15
N LYS A 85 -6.76 -8.31 -8.23
CA LYS A 85 -6.38 -8.25 -6.80
C LYS A 85 -5.11 -9.04 -6.48
N GLY A 86 -4.49 -9.68 -7.48
CA GLY A 86 -3.32 -10.55 -7.30
C GLY A 86 -1.99 -9.82 -7.46
N MET A 87 -0.90 -10.52 -7.17
CA MET A 87 0.46 -9.98 -7.30
C MET A 87 0.85 -9.76 -8.77
N VAL A 88 0.53 -10.70 -9.66
CA VAL A 88 0.87 -10.60 -11.09
C VAL A 88 0.06 -9.49 -11.76
N GLY A 89 0.74 -8.61 -12.51
CA GLY A 89 0.19 -7.39 -13.09
C GLY A 89 0.30 -6.16 -12.18
N SER A 90 0.86 -6.31 -10.97
CA SER A 90 1.05 -5.18 -10.06
C SER A 90 2.21 -4.29 -10.50
N GLN A 91 2.08 -3.01 -10.20
CA GLN A 91 3.02 -1.96 -10.56
C GLN A 91 3.49 -1.30 -9.28
N ALA A 92 4.73 -1.60 -8.92
CA ALA A 92 5.22 -1.47 -7.55
C ALA A 92 6.17 -0.29 -7.39
N LEU A 93 6.06 0.36 -6.24
CA LEU A 93 7.12 1.14 -5.63
C LEU A 93 7.90 0.22 -4.70
N VAL A 94 9.22 0.29 -4.74
CA VAL A 94 10.13 -0.57 -3.98
C VAL A 94 11.12 0.31 -3.25
N ALA A 95 11.35 0.04 -1.97
CA ALA A 95 12.35 0.74 -1.17
C ALA A 95 13.13 -0.21 -0.25
N PHE A 96 14.40 0.10 -0.06
CA PHE A 96 15.27 -0.57 0.91
C PHE A 96 16.50 0.28 1.25
N GLN A 97 17.21 -0.10 2.31
CA GLN A 97 18.52 0.45 2.65
C GLN A 97 19.61 -0.50 2.13
N LYS A 98 20.60 0.03 1.43
CA LYS A 98 21.80 -0.72 1.03
C LYS A 98 22.70 -1.01 2.23
N ASP A 99 23.62 -1.95 2.07
CA ASP A 99 24.64 -2.28 3.08
C ASP A 99 25.51 -1.06 3.49
N ASP A 100 25.70 -0.10 2.57
CA ASP A 100 26.42 1.16 2.83
C ASP A 100 25.57 2.25 3.52
N GLY A 101 24.32 1.94 3.87
CA GLY A 101 23.38 2.84 4.52
C GLY A 101 22.56 3.72 3.57
N THR A 102 22.84 3.69 2.27
CA THR A 102 22.12 4.49 1.26
C THR A 102 20.67 4.01 1.12
N MET A 103 19.72 4.92 1.22
CA MET A 103 18.32 4.65 0.91
C MET A 103 18.09 4.59 -0.59
N VAL A 104 17.36 3.57 -1.03
CA VAL A 104 16.98 3.34 -2.42
C VAL A 104 15.46 3.33 -2.51
N ALA A 105 14.93 3.96 -3.56
CA ALA A 105 13.55 3.79 -3.98
C ALA A 105 13.45 3.83 -5.51
N TYR A 106 12.57 3.00 -6.07
CA TYR A 106 12.33 2.95 -7.51
C TYR A 106 11.00 2.24 -7.83
N THR A 107 10.63 2.25 -9.11
CA THR A 107 9.46 1.55 -9.66
C THR A 107 9.82 0.18 -10.24
N SER A 108 8.93 -0.79 -10.14
CA SER A 108 9.10 -2.14 -10.68
C SER A 108 7.76 -2.70 -11.18
N SER A 109 7.71 -3.16 -12.43
CA SER A 109 6.55 -3.90 -12.95
C SER A 109 6.65 -5.39 -12.58
N ILE A 110 5.58 -5.95 -12.01
CA ILE A 110 5.52 -7.35 -11.57
C ILE A 110 4.70 -8.16 -12.58
N THR A 111 5.39 -8.83 -13.50
CA THR A 111 4.76 -9.63 -14.56
C THR A 111 4.70 -11.13 -14.24
N SER A 112 5.37 -11.57 -13.18
CA SER A 112 5.35 -12.97 -12.72
C SER A 112 5.74 -13.09 -11.25
N TYR A 113 5.44 -14.25 -10.64
CA TYR A 113 5.91 -14.60 -9.29
C TYR A 113 7.44 -14.79 -9.21
N ALA A 114 8.13 -14.92 -10.34
CA ALA A 114 9.58 -15.03 -10.41
C ALA A 114 10.29 -13.66 -10.42
N THR A 115 9.56 -12.56 -10.19
CA THR A 115 10.13 -11.21 -10.13
C THR A 115 11.26 -11.13 -9.09
N GLN A 116 12.26 -10.30 -9.39
CA GLN A 116 13.29 -9.89 -8.41
C GLN A 116 13.13 -8.41 -8.07
N LEU A 117 11.94 -7.85 -8.32
CA LEU A 117 11.66 -6.42 -8.20
C LEU A 117 12.68 -5.57 -8.97
N GLN A 118 12.92 -5.93 -10.23
CA GLN A 118 13.85 -5.19 -11.08
C GLN A 118 13.32 -3.79 -11.37
N LYS A 119 14.19 -2.78 -11.28
CA LYS A 119 13.85 -1.41 -11.63
C LYS A 119 13.33 -1.33 -13.07
N GLY A 120 12.21 -0.66 -13.26
CA GLY A 120 11.60 -0.46 -14.57
C GLY A 120 10.41 0.48 -14.52
N ASP A 121 9.93 0.88 -15.69
CA ASP A 121 8.83 1.84 -15.81
C ASP A 121 7.47 1.19 -15.53
N LEU A 122 6.50 2.03 -15.17
CA LEU A 122 5.10 1.65 -14.97
C LEU A 122 4.27 2.17 -16.15
N SER A 123 3.10 1.58 -16.36
CA SER A 123 2.12 1.99 -17.37
C SER A 123 1.45 3.33 -17.06
N PHE A 124 1.68 3.89 -15.87
CA PHE A 124 1.23 5.20 -15.47
C PHE A 124 2.42 6.04 -14.95
N PRO A 125 2.42 7.36 -15.17
CA PRO A 125 3.48 8.23 -14.67
C PRO A 125 3.63 8.17 -13.16
N VAL A 126 4.88 8.04 -12.70
CA VAL A 126 5.26 8.15 -11.30
C VAL A 126 6.44 9.10 -11.18
N ASN A 127 6.31 10.08 -10.30
CA ASN A 127 7.34 11.09 -10.03
C ASN A 127 7.74 11.09 -8.56
N GLY A 128 8.90 11.68 -8.26
CA GLY A 128 9.31 11.92 -6.88
C GLY A 128 9.55 10.66 -6.03
N VAL A 129 9.79 9.52 -6.67
CA VAL A 129 10.05 8.25 -5.97
C VAL A 129 11.31 8.39 -5.11
N SER A 130 11.14 8.29 -3.80
CA SER A 130 12.21 8.49 -2.83
C SER A 130 11.96 7.68 -1.57
N SER A 131 13.00 7.45 -0.78
CA SER A 131 12.88 6.85 0.54
C SER A 131 13.83 7.51 1.53
N ILE A 132 13.42 7.57 2.78
CA ILE A 132 14.19 8.14 3.89
C ILE A 132 14.08 7.25 5.13
N PRO A 133 15.09 7.28 6.01
CA PRO A 133 14.96 6.77 7.37
C PRO A 133 14.40 7.88 8.29
N GLU A 134 13.49 7.52 9.19
CA GLU A 134 12.98 8.42 10.24
C GLU A 134 12.92 7.68 11.57
N GLY A 135 13.92 7.88 12.43
CA GLY A 135 14.09 7.07 13.63
C GLY A 135 14.27 5.59 13.28
N ASN A 136 13.33 4.76 13.72
CA ASN A 136 13.27 3.32 13.43
C ASN A 136 12.34 3.01 12.24
N GLU A 137 11.88 4.01 11.50
CA GLU A 137 10.97 3.85 10.38
C GLU A 137 11.70 3.94 9.05
N MET A 138 11.18 3.20 8.06
CA MET A 138 11.49 3.42 6.65
C MET A 138 10.26 4.04 6.00
N ILE A 139 10.45 5.13 5.27
CA ILE A 139 9.35 5.83 4.61
C ILE A 139 9.67 5.96 3.12
N MET A 140 8.70 5.61 2.28
CA MET A 140 8.79 5.73 0.82
C MET A 140 7.72 6.69 0.31
N PHE A 141 8.11 7.62 -0.55
CA PHE A 141 7.23 8.62 -1.14
C PHE A 141 7.16 8.46 -2.66
N ALA A 142 6.02 8.83 -3.24
CA ALA A 142 5.87 9.02 -4.68
C ALA A 142 4.64 9.89 -4.99
N THR A 143 4.58 10.43 -6.20
CA THR A 143 3.38 11.02 -6.80
C THR A 143 3.01 10.20 -8.03
N LEU A 144 1.80 9.64 -8.06
CA LEU A 144 1.31 8.79 -9.14
C LEU A 144 0.22 9.53 -9.92
N ALA A 145 0.25 9.47 -11.23
CA ALA A 145 -0.90 9.84 -12.05
C ALA A 145 -1.85 8.64 -12.11
N LEU A 146 -3.08 8.82 -11.62
CA LEU A 146 -4.08 7.77 -11.73
C LEU A 146 -4.69 7.78 -13.14
N PRO A 147 -5.05 6.62 -13.71
CA PRO A 147 -5.85 6.58 -14.93
C PRO A 147 -7.14 7.39 -14.75
N ALA A 148 -7.61 8.05 -15.80
CA ALA A 148 -8.77 8.93 -15.74
C ALA A 148 -10.00 8.24 -15.08
N ASN A 149 -10.71 8.97 -14.22
CA ASN A 149 -11.89 8.51 -13.47
C ASN A 149 -11.62 7.37 -12.47
N THR A 150 -10.38 7.18 -12.04
CA THR A 150 -10.05 6.19 -11.00
C THR A 150 -10.21 6.80 -9.61
N THR A 151 -11.19 6.32 -8.84
CA THR A 151 -11.36 6.66 -7.42
C THR A 151 -10.99 5.50 -6.49
N THR A 152 -10.83 4.30 -7.05
CA THR A 152 -10.55 3.06 -6.31
C THR A 152 -9.49 2.26 -7.04
N VAL A 153 -8.53 1.73 -6.31
CA VAL A 153 -7.44 0.90 -6.85
C VAL A 153 -7.34 -0.43 -6.09
N ASN A 154 -6.92 -1.49 -6.78
CA ASN A 154 -6.43 -2.67 -6.08
C ASN A 154 -4.98 -2.38 -5.68
N HIS A 155 -4.71 -2.36 -4.39
CA HIS A 155 -3.36 -2.15 -3.88
C HIS A 155 -2.85 -3.38 -3.12
N LEU A 156 -1.54 -3.55 -3.09
CA LEU A 156 -0.86 -4.62 -2.38
C LEU A 156 0.37 -4.05 -1.69
N TRP A 157 0.79 -4.67 -0.59
CA TRP A 157 2.04 -4.35 0.08
C TRP A 157 2.72 -5.64 0.53
N GLN A 158 4.04 -5.64 0.47
CA GLN A 158 4.87 -6.75 0.91
C GLN A 158 6.23 -6.28 1.40
N GLU A 159 6.90 -7.19 2.08
CA GLU A 159 8.29 -7.05 2.46
C GLU A 159 9.03 -8.37 2.29
N GLY A 160 10.35 -8.30 2.12
CA GLY A 160 11.14 -9.51 2.00
C GLY A 160 12.61 -9.28 2.33
N PRO A 161 13.39 -10.36 2.34
CA PRO A 161 14.82 -10.28 2.61
C PRO A 161 15.56 -9.66 1.42
N LEU A 162 16.71 -9.08 1.72
CA LEU A 162 17.74 -8.74 0.75
C LEU A 162 18.83 -9.82 0.73
N ALA A 163 19.43 -10.06 -0.43
CA ALA A 163 20.71 -10.75 -0.55
C ALA A 163 21.73 -9.75 -1.11
N GLY A 164 22.61 -9.25 -0.22
CA GLY A 164 23.35 -8.01 -0.50
C GLY A 164 22.36 -6.87 -0.75
N ASN A 165 22.51 -6.15 -1.87
CA ASN A 165 21.64 -5.04 -2.24
C ASN A 165 20.50 -5.42 -3.20
N PHE A 166 20.10 -6.70 -3.25
CA PHE A 166 19.09 -7.19 -4.18
C PHE A 166 17.88 -7.79 -3.46
N PRO A 167 16.64 -7.36 -3.80
CA PRO A 167 15.43 -7.98 -3.29
C PRO A 167 15.34 -9.47 -3.59
N ARG A 168 14.92 -10.23 -2.59
CA ARG A 168 14.58 -11.66 -2.71
C ARG A 168 13.10 -11.87 -2.47
N MET A 169 12.60 -13.01 -2.93
CA MET A 169 11.22 -13.43 -2.77
C MET A 169 10.76 -13.26 -1.30
N HIS A 170 9.61 -12.61 -1.11
CA HIS A 170 8.96 -12.58 0.20
C HIS A 170 8.39 -13.96 0.52
N PRO A 171 8.18 -14.30 1.80
CA PRO A 171 7.51 -15.55 2.16
C PRO A 171 6.14 -15.64 1.45
N ALA A 172 5.90 -16.74 0.73
CA ALA A 172 4.55 -17.09 0.32
C ALA A 172 3.82 -17.48 1.60
N SER A 173 2.82 -16.70 2.01
CA SER A 173 2.05 -16.98 3.21
C SER A 173 1.55 -18.43 3.18
N LEU A 174 2.06 -19.27 4.07
CA LEU A 174 1.51 -20.59 4.39
C LEU A 174 1.23 -20.60 5.89
N LEU A 175 0.24 -19.81 6.31
CA LEU A 175 -0.45 -19.96 7.59
C LEU A 175 -1.94 -19.67 7.36
#